data_AF-A0A2D5WCH0-F1
#
_entry.id   AF-A0A2D5WCH0-F1
#
_cell.length_a   1.000
_cell.length_b   1.000
_cell.length_c   1.000
_cell.angle_alpha   90.00
_cell.angle_beta   90.00
_cell.angle_gamma   90.00
#
_symmetry.space_group_name_H-M   'P 1'
#
loop_
_entity.id
_entity.type
_entity.pdbx_description
1 polymer ?
#
loop_
_entity_poly.entity_id
_entity_poly.type
_entity_poly.pdbx_seq_one_letter_code
_entity_poly.pdbx_strand_id
1 'polypeptide(L)' 'MGQLTIYLDEKTQKKARRAAKREGKSLSGWARERLGKAADEGQTWPSGYFDLMGCLGDSALEAPPELSHGDDAARESL' A
#
# COMPACT_ATOMS: atom_id res chain seq x y z
N MET A 1 -3.17 -15.24 -15.44
CA MET A 1 -1.82 -14.65 -15.24
C MET A 1 -1.81 -13.27 -15.87
N GLY A 2 -1.51 -12.22 -15.09
CA GLY A 2 -1.34 -10.86 -15.63
C GLY A 2 0.11 -10.61 -16.05
N GLN A 3 0.30 -9.85 -17.12
CA GLN A 3 1.62 -9.37 -17.55
C GLN A 3 1.76 -7.90 -17.17
N LEU A 4 2.87 -7.54 -16.53
CA LEU A 4 3.20 -6.16 -16.16
C LEU A 4 4.40 -5.67 -16.97
N THR A 5 4.23 -4.54 -17.66
CA THR A 5 5.32 -3.82 -18.34
C THR A 5 5.58 -2.53 -17.56
N ILE A 6 6.81 -2.35 -17.09
CA ILE A 6 7.23 -1.16 -16.33
C ILE A 6 8.33 -0.41 -17.07
N TYR A 7 8.21 0.91 -17.12
CA TYR A 7 9.26 1.80 -17.59
C TYR A 7 10.15 2.19 -16.42
N LEU A 8 11.46 2.05 -16.59
CA LEU A 8 12.48 2.39 -15.60
C LEU A 8 13.54 3.23 -16.29
N ASP A 9 14.14 4.16 -15.54
CA ASP A 9 15.33 4.85 -16.02
C ASP A 9 16.50 3.87 -16.18
N GLU A 10 17.45 4.21 -17.06
CA GLU A 10 18.56 3.34 -17.42
C GLU A 10 19.42 2.94 -16.20
N LYS A 11 19.62 3.86 -15.26
CA LYS A 11 20.41 3.63 -14.04
C LYS A 11 19.72 2.59 -13.15
N THR A 12 18.41 2.70 -12.97
CA THR A 12 17.61 1.73 -12.20
C THR A 12 17.57 0.37 -12.89
N GLN A 13 17.36 0.33 -14.21
CA GLN A 13 17.37 -0.91 -14.97
C GLN A 13 18.70 -1.66 -14.86
N LYS A 14 19.83 -0.93 -14.94
CA LYS A 14 21.18 -1.51 -14.80
C LYS A 14 21.42 -2.10 -13.41
N LYS A 15 20.96 -1.42 -12.36
CA LYS A 15 21.02 -1.92 -10.98
C LYS A 15 20.18 -3.19 -10.81
N ALA A 16 18.95 -3.21 -11.31
CA ALA A 16 18.07 -4.37 -11.24
C ALA A 16 18.69 -5.60 -11.95
N ARG A 17 19.23 -5.41 -13.17
CA ARG A 17 19.93 -6.48 -13.90
C ARG A 17 21.13 -7.03 -13.15
N ARG A 18 21.93 -6.16 -12.52
CA ARG A 18 23.09 -6.57 -11.71
C ARG A 18 22.66 -7.34 -10.47
N ALA A 19 21.60 -6.91 -9.79
CA ALA A 19 21.06 -7.60 -8.62
C ALA A 19 20.53 -8.99 -9.00
N ALA A 20 19.73 -9.08 -10.06
CA ALA A 20 19.24 -10.35 -10.59
C ALA A 20 20.39 -11.32 -10.95
N LYS A 21 21.43 -10.83 -11.66
CA LYS A 21 22.61 -11.63 -12.00
C LYS A 21 23.38 -12.12 -10.78
N ARG A 22 23.57 -11.25 -9.77
CA ARG A 22 24.25 -11.60 -8.51
C ARG A 22 23.49 -12.68 -7.74
N GLU A 23 22.17 -12.70 -7.83
CA GLU A 23 21.31 -13.70 -7.21
C GLU A 23 21.07 -14.94 -8.10
N GLY A 24 21.66 -15.00 -9.30
CA GLY A 24 21.49 -16.13 -10.23
C GLY A 24 20.09 -16.26 -10.83
N LYS A 25 19.31 -15.18 -10.85
CA LYS A 25 17.90 -15.16 -11.29
C LYS A 25 17.73 -14.39 -12.60
N SER A 26 16.67 -14.74 -13.34
CA SER A 26 16.22 -13.91 -14.46
C SER A 26 15.70 -12.56 -13.93
N LEU A 27 15.74 -11.51 -14.77
CA LEU A 27 15.28 -10.18 -14.37
C LEU A 27 13.80 -10.20 -13.95
N SER A 28 12.95 -10.91 -14.70
CA SER A 28 11.52 -11.05 -14.38
C SER A 28 11.28 -11.86 -13.11
N GLY A 29 12.03 -12.94 -12.89
CA GLY A 29 11.93 -13.75 -11.67
C GLY A 29 12.36 -12.95 -10.43
N TRP A 30 13.46 -12.22 -10.54
CA TRP A 30 13.95 -11.33 -9.48
C TRP A 30 12.95 -10.20 -9.20
N ALA A 31 12.42 -9.54 -10.23
CA ALA A 31 11.45 -8.47 -10.07
C ALA A 31 10.15 -8.96 -9.41
N ARG A 32 9.63 -10.12 -9.82
CA ARG A 32 8.45 -10.75 -9.21
C ARG A 32 8.64 -11.00 -7.72
N GLU A 33 9.77 -11.55 -7.31
CA GLU A 33 10.04 -11.79 -5.89
C GLU A 33 10.15 -10.48 -5.10
N ARG A 34 10.80 -9.45 -5.66
CA ARG A 34 10.92 -8.15 -5.00
C ARG A 34 9.57 -7.45 -4.87
N LEU A 35 8.73 -7.51 -5.90
CA LEU A 35 7.37 -6.98 -5.87
C LEU A 35 6.49 -7.76 -4.89
N GLY A 36 6.58 -9.09 -4.85
CA GLY A 36 5.86 -9.92 -3.88
C GLY A 36 6.24 -9.56 -2.46
N LYS A 37 7.55 -9.53 -2.15
CA LYS A 37 8.04 -9.08 -0.84
C LYS A 37 7.57 -7.66 -0.50
N ALA A 38 7.64 -6.70 -1.42
CA ALA A 38 7.16 -5.36 -1.14
C ALA A 38 5.65 -5.29 -0.90
N ALA A 39 4.87 -6.14 -1.56
CA ALA A 39 3.42 -6.24 -1.36
C ALA A 39 3.09 -6.92 -0.01
N ASP A 40 3.83 -7.97 0.35
CA ASP A 40 3.66 -8.74 1.59
C ASP A 40 4.20 -7.97 2.82
N GLU A 41 5.40 -7.39 2.72
CA GLU A 41 6.05 -6.57 3.75
C GLU A 41 5.37 -5.19 3.89
N GLY A 42 4.65 -4.73 2.85
CA GLY A 42 3.81 -3.53 2.89
C GLY A 42 2.45 -3.76 3.57
N GLN A 43 2.09 -5.01 3.84
CA GLN A 43 0.91 -5.40 4.61
C GLN A 43 1.25 -5.40 6.11
N THR A 44 1.46 -4.22 6.69
CA THR A 44 1.48 -4.03 8.15
C THR A 44 0.05 -4.03 8.72
N TRP A 45 -0.85 -4.86 8.18
CA TRP A 45 -2.22 -4.96 8.63
C TRP A 45 -2.44 -6.35 9.23
N PRO A 46 -2.98 -6.44 10.46
CA PRO A 46 -3.30 -7.71 11.08
C PRO A 46 -4.19 -8.57 10.17
N SER A 47 -4.06 -9.89 10.29
CA SER A 47 -4.98 -10.82 9.61
C SER A 47 -6.43 -10.45 9.92
N GLY A 48 -7.27 -10.40 8.89
CA GLY A 48 -8.68 -10.03 9.03
C GLY A 48 -8.97 -8.53 9.06
N TYR A 49 -7.96 -7.64 9.00
CA TYR A 49 -8.19 -6.19 9.05
C TYR A 49 -9.18 -5.68 7.99
N PHE A 50 -9.05 -6.14 6.75
CA PHE A 50 -9.95 -5.75 5.67
C PHE A 50 -11.32 -6.44 5.74
N ASP A 51 -11.44 -7.54 6.51
CA ASP A 51 -12.70 -8.26 6.72
C ASP A 51 -13.58 -7.56 7.77
N LEU A 52 -13.02 -6.61 8.56
CA LEU A 52 -13.76 -5.84 9.54
C LEU A 52 -14.72 -4.82 8.90
N MET A 53 -14.44 -4.38 7.68
CA MET A 53 -15.29 -3.39 7.02
C MET A 53 -16.65 -4.00 6.67
N GLY A 54 -17.70 -3.55 7.36
CA GLY A 54 -19.07 -4.05 7.18
C GLY A 54 -19.36 -5.36 7.91
N CYS A 55 -18.47 -5.86 8.79
CA CYS A 55 -18.73 -7.06 9.60
C CYS A 55 -19.78 -6.84 10.69
N LEU A 56 -20.01 -5.58 11.08
CA LEU A 56 -21.07 -5.21 12.01
C LEU A 56 -22.40 -5.20 11.27
N GLY A 57 -23.20 -6.25 11.46
CA GLY A 57 -24.59 -6.32 11.03
C GLY A 57 -25.58 -5.70 12.02
N ASP A 58 -25.08 -5.15 13.13
CA ASP A 58 -25.88 -4.51 14.16
C ASP A 58 -25.95 -3.00 13.94
N SER A 59 -27.16 -2.45 14.01
CA SER A 59 -27.42 -1.00 13.95
C SER A 59 -27.19 -0.31 15.29
N ALA A 60 -26.67 -1.01 16.30
CA ALA A 60 -26.38 -0.47 17.63
C ALA A 60 -25.33 0.65 17.65
N LEU A 61 -24.57 0.84 16.56
CA LEU A 61 -23.62 1.94 16.44
C LEU A 61 -24.32 3.17 15.85
N GLU A 62 -24.67 4.11 16.70
CA GLU A 62 -25.11 5.45 16.30
C GLU A 62 -23.92 6.40 16.28
N ALA A 63 -23.82 7.21 15.22
CA ALA A 63 -22.83 8.27 15.19
C ALA A 63 -23.12 9.28 16.31
N PRO A 64 -22.11 9.74 17.07
CA PRO A 64 -22.33 10.79 18.06
C PRO A 64 -22.83 12.06 17.37
N PRO A 65 -23.57 12.92 18.09
CA PRO A 65 -23.99 14.21 17.54
C PRO A 65 -22.77 15.03 17.12
N GLU A 66 -22.93 15.76 16.01
CA GLU A 66 -21.88 16.62 15.47
C GLU A 66 -21.49 17.69 16.49
N LEU A 67 -20.19 17.84 16.74
CA LEU A 67 -19.68 18.82 17.69
C LEU A 67 -19.86 20.23 17.13
N SER A 68 -20.15 21.18 18.01
CA SER A 68 -20.20 22.59 17.63
C SER A 68 -18.81 23.07 17.22
N HIS A 69 -18.71 23.72 16.07
CA HIS A 69 -17.51 24.42 15.62
C HIS A 69 -17.25 25.74 16.36
N GLY A 70 -18.09 26.10 17.34
CA GLY A 70 -17.98 27.37 18.07
C GLY A 70 -16.70 27.51 18.90
N ASP A 71 -16.10 26.39 19.29
CA ASP A 71 -14.84 26.34 20.06
C ASP A 71 -13.61 26.12 19.16
N ASP A 72 -13.80 25.98 17.84
CA ASP A 72 -12.70 25.81 16.90
C ASP A 72 -11.90 27.10 16.73
N ALA A 73 -10.61 26.98 16.47
CA ALA A 73 -9.77 28.13 16.14
C ALA A 73 -10.25 28.81 14.85
N ALA A 74 -10.23 30.15 14.82
CA ALA A 74 -10.57 30.92 13.62
C ALA A 74 -9.68 30.51 12.45
N ARG A 75 -10.27 30.38 11.25
CA ARG A 75 -9.51 30.11 10.03
C ARG A 75 -8.57 31.27 9.74
N GLU A 76 -7.35 30.95 9.29
CA GLU A 76 -6.39 31.96 8.84
C GLU A 76 -6.92 32.72 7.62
N SER A 77 -6.67 34.03 7.58
CA SER A 77 -7.01 34.87 6.43
C SER A 77 -6.02 34.64 5.29
N LEU A 78 -6.53 34.46 4.07
CA LEU A 78 -5.76 34.40 2.83
C LEU A 78 -5.03 35.71 2.51
#